data_AF-A0A7W0MLH1-F1
#
_entry.id   AF-A0A7W0MLH1-F1
#
_cell.length_a   1.000
_cell.length_b   1.000
_cell.length_c   1.000
_cell.angle_alpha   90.00
_cell.angle_beta   90.00
_cell.angle_gamma   90.00
#
_symmetry.space_group_name_H-M   'P 1'
#
loop_
_entity.id
_entity.type
_entity.pdbx_description
1 polymer ?
#
loop_
_entity_poly.entity_id
_entity_poly.type
_entity_poly.pdbx_seq_one_letter_code
_entity_poly.pdbx_strand_id
1 'polypeptide(L)'
;LSAENIAKAKRGVRIVNCARGGLVDEAAVAEALRSGHLAGAAFDVFTVEPAKENPLFAAPNVVCTPHLGAATSEAQENVALQIAEQMSDYLTAGAIANALNAPSVTAEEAPILKPWIQLAEMLGSFAGQVTEHAVTGIEIEYVGEVGELNHRPLTAALTAGLLKPLVGDGGVNMVSAPLVARERGVHIAETRKDAQGAFGSYIRLIVTTESQTRSVAGTIYSDRKPRFIQIKGIGLEAEPMPFMLYTTNTDTPGFIGALGTKLGALGINIATFALGRAEKSGEAIAFLGVDEAVGQDALAEIARLPQIRQAKALRF
;
A
#
# COMPACT_ATOMS: atom_id res chain seq x y z
N LEU A 1 19.12 32.86 7.10
CA LEU A 1 19.90 34.10 7.24
C LEU A 1 20.53 34.13 8.62
N SER A 2 21.78 33.67 8.71
CA SER A 2 22.56 33.62 9.95
C SER A 2 23.09 35.01 10.35
N ALA A 3 23.59 35.15 11.57
CA ALA A 3 24.28 36.36 12.04
C ALA A 3 25.36 36.87 11.07
N GLU A 4 26.19 35.95 10.52
CA GLU A 4 27.23 36.31 9.56
C GLU A 4 26.65 36.92 8.28
N ASN A 5 25.53 36.38 7.78
CA ASN A 5 24.88 36.90 6.58
C ASN A 5 24.14 38.21 6.86
N ILE A 6 23.64 38.43 8.08
CA ILE A 6 23.06 39.72 8.50
C ILE A 6 24.15 40.80 8.52
N ALA A 7 25.35 40.47 9.02
CA ALA A 7 26.47 41.42 9.06
C ALA A 7 26.93 41.87 7.65
N LYS A 8 26.80 41.00 6.65
CA LYS A 8 27.09 41.31 5.24
C LYS A 8 26.01 42.15 4.57
N ALA A 9 24.82 42.26 5.16
CA ALA A 9 23.73 43.04 4.59
C ALA A 9 24.03 44.54 4.63
N LYS A 10 23.45 45.29 3.68
CA LYS A 10 23.58 46.76 3.67
C LYS A 10 23.00 47.33 4.96
N ARG A 11 23.72 48.27 5.59
CA ARG A 11 23.21 49.04 6.73
C ARG A 11 21.88 49.70 6.38
N GLY A 12 20.92 49.62 7.30
CA GLY A 12 19.59 50.18 7.14
C GLY A 12 18.62 49.33 6.31
N VAL A 13 18.98 48.09 5.94
CA VAL A 13 18.03 47.17 5.33
C VAL A 13 16.94 46.74 6.32
N ARG A 14 15.80 46.28 5.79
CA ARG A 14 14.70 45.69 6.56
C ARG A 14 14.56 44.22 6.22
N ILE A 15 14.23 43.40 7.21
CA ILE A 15 14.05 41.96 7.04
C ILE A 15 12.58 41.60 7.29
N VAL A 16 11.98 40.84 6.38
CA VAL A 16 10.62 40.32 6.55
C VAL A 16 10.66 38.80 6.48
N ASN A 17 10.12 38.11 7.49
CA ASN A 17 9.95 36.66 7.49
C ASN A 17 8.51 36.27 7.83
N CYS A 18 7.76 35.92 6.79
CA CYS A 18 6.41 35.34 6.89
C CYS A 18 6.36 33.95 6.22
N ALA A 19 7.49 33.23 6.19
CA ALA A 19 7.62 31.96 5.47
C ALA A 19 7.72 30.76 6.43
N ARG A 20 8.85 30.59 7.11
CA ARG A 20 9.03 29.54 8.13
C ARG A 20 9.90 30.04 9.29
N GLY A 21 9.59 29.57 10.50
CA GLY A 21 10.45 29.72 11.66
C GLY A 21 11.85 29.14 11.40
N GLY A 22 12.87 29.80 11.94
CA GLY A 22 14.27 29.34 11.83
C GLY A 22 14.95 29.63 10.48
N LEU A 23 14.24 30.18 9.48
CA LEU A 23 14.89 30.67 8.25
C LEU A 23 15.80 31.86 8.52
N VAL A 24 15.56 32.63 9.57
CA VAL A 24 16.36 33.79 9.98
C VAL A 24 16.71 33.65 11.45
N ASP A 25 17.95 33.95 11.81
CA ASP A 25 18.42 33.94 13.19
C ASP A 25 17.79 35.12 13.96
N GLU A 26 16.78 34.81 14.78
CA GLU A 26 15.95 35.78 15.50
C GLU A 26 16.76 36.58 16.54
N ALA A 27 17.72 35.93 17.21
CA ALA A 27 18.60 36.60 18.16
C ALA A 27 19.55 37.57 17.46
N ALA A 28 20.12 37.15 16.33
CA ALA A 28 20.98 38.02 15.53
C ALA A 28 20.23 39.21 14.94
N VAL A 29 18.98 39.03 14.52
CA VAL A 29 18.14 40.16 14.07
C VAL A 29 17.84 41.11 15.22
N ALA A 30 17.49 40.60 16.41
CA ALA A 30 17.25 41.45 17.58
C ALA A 30 18.48 42.29 17.95
N GLU A 31 19.68 41.73 17.86
CA GLU A 31 20.93 42.47 18.09
C GLU A 31 21.24 43.46 16.96
N ALA A 32 21.01 43.08 15.71
CA ALA A 32 21.23 43.96 14.57
C ALA A 32 20.25 45.16 14.53
N LEU A 33 19.05 45.01 15.10
CA LEU A 33 18.11 46.11 15.34
C LEU A 33 18.58 47.02 16.47
N ARG A 34 19.03 46.46 17.60
CA ARG A 34 19.56 47.24 18.73
C ARG A 34 20.80 48.05 18.36
N SER A 35 21.70 47.47 17.57
CA SER A 35 22.91 48.14 17.07
C SER A 35 22.66 49.13 15.92
N GLY A 36 21.42 49.21 15.41
CA GLY A 36 21.04 50.07 14.29
C GLY A 36 21.60 49.64 12.93
N HIS A 37 22.14 48.41 12.82
CA HIS A 37 22.57 47.86 11.54
C HIS A 37 21.36 47.57 10.62
N LEU A 38 20.25 47.10 11.21
CA LEU A 38 18.96 46.96 10.53
C LEU A 38 18.05 48.15 10.85
N ALA A 39 17.33 48.65 9.85
CA ALA A 39 16.35 49.73 10.05
C ALA A 39 15.01 49.22 10.57
N GLY A 40 14.75 47.91 10.47
CA GLY A 40 13.53 47.31 10.99
C GLY A 40 13.36 45.85 10.58
N ALA A 41 12.39 45.17 11.20
CA ALA A 41 12.04 43.81 10.87
C ALA A 41 10.53 43.55 10.96
N ALA A 42 10.01 42.57 10.23
CA ALA A 42 8.65 42.07 10.38
C ALA A 42 8.63 40.55 10.36
N PHE A 43 8.06 39.92 11.39
CA PHE A 43 8.07 38.46 11.57
C PHE A 43 6.65 37.97 11.86
N ASP A 44 6.20 36.98 11.09
CA ASP A 44 4.94 36.27 11.34
C ASP A 44 5.17 34.85 11.90
N VAL A 45 6.38 34.32 11.76
CA VAL A 45 6.73 32.94 12.11
C VAL A 45 7.99 32.90 12.96
N PHE A 46 8.06 31.95 13.88
CA PHE A 46 9.14 31.82 14.87
C PHE A 46 9.65 30.39 14.95
N THR A 47 10.91 30.23 15.38
CA THR A 47 11.56 28.92 15.49
C THR A 47 10.83 28.00 16.49
N VAL A 48 10.32 28.57 17.57
CA VAL A 48 9.48 27.88 18.56
C VAL A 48 8.12 28.56 18.59
N GLU A 49 7.07 27.79 18.33
CA GLU A 49 5.68 28.23 18.41
C GLU A 49 4.88 27.31 19.37
N PRO A 50 4.01 27.87 20.25
CA PRO A 50 3.68 29.28 20.41
C PRO A 50 4.83 30.14 20.95
N ALA A 51 5.14 31.23 20.25
CA ALA A 51 6.23 32.13 20.61
C ALA A 51 5.82 33.04 21.77
N LYS A 52 5.94 32.55 23.00
CA LYS A 52 5.60 33.31 24.22
C LYS A 52 6.75 34.20 24.69
N GLU A 53 7.98 33.77 24.43
CA GLU A 53 9.21 34.44 24.81
C GLU A 53 10.12 34.45 23.59
N ASN A 54 10.36 35.63 23.02
CA ASN A 54 11.24 35.79 21.85
C ASN A 54 12.05 37.08 21.97
N PRO A 55 13.36 37.08 21.68
CA PRO A 55 14.20 38.28 21.78
C PRO A 55 13.73 39.43 20.87
N LEU A 56 12.98 39.13 19.81
CA LEU A 56 12.41 40.14 18.93
C LEU A 56 11.31 40.97 19.62
N PHE A 57 10.57 40.44 20.59
CA PHE A 57 9.45 41.17 21.20
C PHE A 57 9.88 42.41 22.00
N ALA A 58 11.13 42.43 22.46
CA ALA A 58 11.73 43.58 23.15
C ALA A 58 12.65 44.41 22.25
N ALA A 59 12.83 44.04 20.97
CA ALA A 59 13.72 44.74 20.05
C ALA A 59 13.03 46.00 19.46
N PRO A 60 13.79 47.05 19.13
CA PRO A 60 13.23 48.24 18.49
C PRO A 60 12.88 47.97 17.01
N ASN A 61 11.95 48.75 16.46
CA ASN A 61 11.62 48.78 15.03
C ASN A 61 11.22 47.42 14.43
N VAL A 62 10.52 46.59 15.21
CA VAL A 62 10.04 45.28 14.77
C VAL A 62 8.52 45.17 14.88
N VAL A 63 7.92 44.52 13.88
CA VAL A 63 6.51 44.14 13.89
C VAL A 63 6.42 42.62 13.97
N CYS A 64 5.65 42.12 14.93
CA CYS A 64 5.43 40.69 15.10
C CYS A 64 3.94 40.37 15.01
N THR A 65 3.58 39.34 14.26
CA THR A 65 2.23 38.77 14.20
C THR A 65 2.28 37.27 14.53
N PRO A 66 1.26 36.70 15.18
CA PRO A 66 1.28 35.31 15.64
C PRO A 66 0.81 34.33 14.55
N HIS A 67 1.64 34.11 13.52
CA HIS A 67 1.41 33.15 12.43
C HIS A 67 0.05 33.35 11.73
N LEU A 68 -0.19 34.58 11.29
CA LEU A 68 -1.44 35.01 10.67
C LEU A 68 -1.44 34.91 9.14
N GLY A 69 -0.34 34.49 8.50
CA GLY A 69 -0.20 34.47 7.04
C GLY A 69 -1.33 33.76 6.28
N ALA A 70 -1.93 32.72 6.86
CA ALA A 70 -3.09 32.01 6.31
C ALA A 70 -4.40 32.21 7.12
N ALA A 71 -4.38 33.09 8.12
CA ALA A 71 -5.52 33.36 8.99
C ALA A 71 -6.48 34.41 8.38
N THR A 72 -6.89 34.18 7.13
CA THR A 72 -7.89 35.01 6.42
C THR A 72 -9.10 34.17 6.05
N SER A 73 -10.28 34.78 5.99
CA SER A 73 -11.52 34.08 5.63
C SER A 73 -11.42 33.42 4.25
N GLU A 74 -10.83 34.12 3.28
CA GLU A 74 -10.66 33.65 1.90
C GLU A 74 -9.71 32.44 1.82
N ALA A 75 -8.62 32.45 2.60
CA ALA A 75 -7.68 31.33 2.63
C ALA A 75 -8.33 30.10 3.27
N GLN A 76 -9.05 30.29 4.38
CA GLN A 76 -9.76 29.19 5.06
C GLN A 76 -10.88 28.61 4.19
N GLU A 77 -11.65 29.46 3.49
CA GLU A 77 -12.70 29.02 2.55
C GLU A 77 -12.12 28.20 1.39
N ASN A 78 -11.05 28.69 0.76
CA ASN A 78 -10.39 27.97 -0.33
C ASN A 78 -9.84 26.61 0.13
N VAL A 79 -9.22 26.53 1.31
CA VAL A 79 -8.73 25.26 1.88
C VAL A 79 -9.90 24.33 2.18
N ALA A 80 -10.99 24.84 2.76
CA ALA A 80 -12.18 24.03 3.06
C ALA A 80 -12.80 23.44 1.78
N LEU A 81 -12.96 24.25 0.74
CA LEU A 81 -13.44 23.80 -0.57
C LEU A 81 -12.50 22.74 -1.17
N GLN A 82 -11.20 23.01 -1.19
CA GLN A 82 -10.21 22.08 -1.73
C GLN A 82 -10.22 20.72 -1.02
N ILE A 83 -10.32 20.70 0.31
CA ILE A 83 -10.40 19.45 1.07
C ILE A 83 -11.74 18.74 0.83
N ALA A 84 -12.85 19.47 0.77
CA ALA A 84 -14.16 18.90 0.49
C ALA A 84 -14.21 18.26 -0.91
N GLU A 85 -13.64 18.92 -1.93
CA GLU A 85 -13.51 18.38 -3.28
C GLU A 85 -12.64 17.12 -3.30
N GLN A 86 -11.46 17.14 -2.66
CA GLN A 86 -10.58 15.97 -2.57
C GLN A 86 -11.27 14.78 -1.87
N MET A 87 -12.02 15.04 -0.78
CA MET A 87 -12.80 14.01 -0.10
C MET A 87 -13.91 13.46 -1.00
N SER A 88 -14.62 14.33 -1.72
CA SER A 88 -15.67 13.94 -2.66
C SER A 88 -15.12 13.08 -3.78
N ASP A 89 -14.03 13.50 -4.43
CA ASP A 89 -13.39 12.79 -5.54
C ASP A 89 -12.89 11.40 -5.10
N TYR A 90 -12.31 11.32 -3.89
CA TYR A 90 -11.91 10.04 -3.32
C TYR A 90 -13.10 9.11 -3.05
N LEU A 91 -14.14 9.62 -2.38
CA LEU A 91 -15.29 8.79 -1.98
C LEU A 91 -16.17 8.37 -3.16
N THR A 92 -16.24 9.18 -4.21
CA THR A 92 -17.11 8.94 -5.37
C THR A 92 -16.39 8.26 -6.53
N ALA A 93 -15.15 8.68 -6.83
CA ALA A 93 -14.40 8.22 -7.99
C ALA A 93 -13.14 7.41 -7.62
N GLY A 94 -12.68 7.48 -6.37
CA GLY A 94 -11.44 6.82 -5.93
C GLY A 94 -10.16 7.57 -6.29
N ALA A 95 -10.26 8.83 -6.72
CA ALA A 95 -9.10 9.66 -7.02
C ALA A 95 -8.37 10.05 -5.72
N ILE A 96 -7.04 10.07 -5.76
CA ILE A 96 -6.18 10.40 -4.62
C ILE A 96 -5.26 11.54 -5.05
N ALA A 97 -5.53 12.75 -4.56
CA ALA A 97 -4.73 13.94 -4.81
C ALA A 97 -4.18 14.49 -3.49
N ASN A 98 -2.95 15.03 -3.52
CA ASN A 98 -2.29 15.68 -2.38
C ASN A 98 -2.21 14.84 -1.10
N ALA A 99 -2.35 13.51 -1.21
CA ALA A 99 -2.19 12.62 -0.08
C ALA A 99 -0.71 12.61 0.34
N LEU A 100 -0.45 12.98 1.59
CA LEU A 100 0.90 12.96 2.16
C LEU A 100 1.45 11.55 2.33
N ASN A 101 0.55 10.58 2.41
CA ASN A 101 0.86 9.22 2.84
C ASN A 101 0.45 8.16 1.80
N ALA A 102 -0.33 8.52 0.78
CA ALA A 102 -0.80 7.57 -0.23
C ALA A 102 -0.24 7.92 -1.63
N PRO A 103 -0.07 6.93 -2.52
CA PRO A 103 0.25 7.21 -3.91
C PRO A 103 -0.88 7.97 -4.58
N SER A 104 -0.54 9.01 -5.34
CA SER A 104 -1.52 9.77 -6.11
C SER A 104 -2.12 8.93 -7.23
N VAL A 105 -3.43 9.10 -7.43
CA VAL A 105 -4.24 8.46 -8.48
C VAL A 105 -5.14 9.53 -9.08
N THR A 106 -5.03 9.79 -10.37
CA THR A 106 -5.90 10.79 -11.02
C THR A 106 -7.33 10.25 -11.20
N ALA A 107 -8.30 11.14 -11.41
CA ALA A 107 -9.68 10.74 -11.70
C ALA A 107 -9.81 9.93 -13.01
N GLU A 108 -8.94 10.17 -13.99
CA GLU A 108 -8.90 9.42 -15.25
C GLU A 108 -8.30 8.02 -15.06
N GLU A 109 -7.30 7.89 -14.20
CA GLU A 109 -6.65 6.61 -13.88
C GLU A 109 -7.52 5.73 -12.98
N ALA A 110 -8.29 6.31 -12.05
CA ALA A 110 -8.98 5.56 -11.00
C ALA A 110 -9.89 4.43 -11.54
N PRO A 111 -10.74 4.62 -12.57
CA PRO A 111 -11.57 3.55 -13.14
C PRO A 111 -10.75 2.42 -13.77
N ILE A 112 -9.58 2.75 -14.34
CA ILE A 112 -8.68 1.79 -15.00
C ILE A 112 -7.92 0.99 -13.95
N LEU A 113 -7.37 1.67 -12.93
CA LEU A 113 -6.57 1.05 -11.87
C LEU A 113 -7.40 0.25 -10.88
N LYS A 114 -8.65 0.63 -10.61
CA LYS A 114 -9.51 -0.03 -9.60
C LYS A 114 -9.52 -1.57 -9.69
N PRO A 115 -9.82 -2.20 -10.82
CA PRO A 115 -9.78 -3.67 -10.90
C PRO A 115 -8.38 -4.24 -10.66
N TRP A 116 -7.32 -3.57 -11.13
CA TRP A 116 -5.93 -4.00 -10.91
C TRP A 116 -5.48 -3.86 -9.46
N ILE A 117 -5.95 -2.83 -8.75
CA ILE A 117 -5.74 -2.66 -7.30
C ILE A 117 -6.40 -3.81 -6.56
N GLN A 118 -7.66 -4.15 -6.89
CA GLN A 118 -8.36 -5.29 -6.28
C GLN A 118 -7.63 -6.62 -6.54
N LEU A 119 -7.11 -6.82 -7.75
CA LEU A 119 -6.28 -7.97 -8.07
C LEU A 119 -4.98 -7.99 -7.26
N ALA A 120 -4.30 -6.85 -7.14
CA ALA A 120 -3.08 -6.70 -6.37
C ALA A 120 -3.31 -7.05 -4.88
N GLU A 121 -4.38 -6.52 -4.27
CA GLU A 121 -4.80 -6.87 -2.91
C GLU A 121 -5.10 -8.36 -2.76
N MET A 122 -5.83 -8.95 -3.71
CA MET A 122 -6.14 -10.37 -3.73
C MET A 122 -4.88 -11.24 -3.79
N LEU A 123 -3.93 -10.93 -4.67
CA LEU A 123 -2.68 -11.67 -4.80
C LEU A 123 -1.83 -11.56 -3.53
N GLY A 124 -1.74 -10.34 -2.97
CA GLY A 124 -1.08 -10.10 -1.68
C GLY A 124 -1.73 -10.90 -0.56
N SER A 125 -3.05 -10.78 -0.40
CA SER A 125 -3.82 -11.47 0.64
C SER A 125 -3.68 -12.98 0.56
N PHE A 126 -3.74 -13.57 -0.65
CA PHE A 126 -3.47 -14.98 -0.85
C PHE A 126 -2.08 -15.34 -0.34
N ALA A 127 -1.05 -14.64 -0.82
CA ALA A 127 0.33 -14.92 -0.47
C ALA A 127 0.58 -14.77 1.03
N GLY A 128 -0.01 -13.77 1.69
CA GLY A 128 0.12 -13.55 3.13
C GLY A 128 -0.50 -14.68 3.95
N GLN A 129 -1.67 -15.17 3.55
CA GLN A 129 -2.37 -16.25 4.26
C GLN A 129 -1.72 -17.63 4.09
N VAL A 130 -1.06 -17.89 2.95
CA VAL A 130 -0.39 -19.19 2.69
C VAL A 130 1.08 -19.21 3.13
N THR A 131 1.63 -18.06 3.54
CA THR A 131 3.02 -17.93 4.01
C THR A 131 3.12 -18.20 5.50
N GLU A 132 3.98 -19.13 5.89
CA GLU A 132 4.18 -19.55 7.29
C GLU A 132 5.52 -19.07 7.86
N HIS A 133 6.43 -18.61 7.01
CA HIS A 133 7.79 -18.20 7.38
C HIS A 133 8.00 -16.71 7.14
N ALA A 134 9.02 -16.12 7.79
CA ALA A 134 9.36 -14.73 7.61
C ALA A 134 9.66 -14.42 6.14
N VAL A 135 9.00 -13.40 5.61
CA VAL A 135 9.23 -12.89 4.26
C VAL A 135 10.52 -12.08 4.27
N THR A 136 11.44 -12.38 3.36
CA THR A 136 12.71 -11.66 3.19
C THR A 136 12.71 -10.80 1.94
N GLY A 137 11.86 -11.11 0.96
CA GLY A 137 11.71 -10.31 -0.24
C GLY A 137 10.44 -10.61 -1.01
N ILE A 138 9.99 -9.61 -1.77
CA ILE A 138 8.92 -9.70 -2.75
C ILE A 138 9.39 -9.13 -4.07
N GLU A 139 9.04 -9.81 -5.16
CA GLU A 139 9.18 -9.32 -6.52
C GLU A 139 7.79 -9.29 -7.17
N ILE A 140 7.47 -8.16 -7.79
CA ILE A 140 6.21 -7.94 -8.49
C ILE A 140 6.51 -7.79 -9.97
N GLU A 141 5.99 -8.70 -10.78
CA GLU A 141 6.07 -8.60 -12.23
C GLU A 141 4.76 -8.05 -12.79
N TYR A 142 4.86 -6.92 -13.48
CA TYR A 142 3.79 -6.32 -14.27
C TYR A 142 3.98 -6.70 -15.74
N VAL A 143 3.12 -7.58 -16.26
CA VAL A 143 3.28 -8.18 -17.59
C VAL A 143 2.20 -7.69 -18.54
N GLY A 144 2.59 -7.22 -19.72
CA GLY A 144 1.67 -6.70 -20.74
C GLY A 144 1.13 -5.30 -20.40
N GLU A 145 -0.14 -5.05 -20.70
CA GLU A 145 -0.77 -3.72 -20.59
C GLU A 145 -0.71 -3.11 -19.17
N VAL A 146 -0.86 -3.92 -18.11
CA VAL A 146 -0.69 -3.48 -16.71
C VAL A 146 0.71 -2.87 -16.45
N GLY A 147 1.70 -3.25 -17.24
CA GLY A 147 3.06 -2.70 -17.21
C GLY A 147 3.14 -1.20 -17.57
N GLU A 148 2.14 -0.65 -18.26
CA GLU A 148 2.06 0.79 -18.60
C GLU A 148 1.31 1.62 -17.56
N LEU A 149 0.65 0.97 -16.60
CA LEU A 149 -0.17 1.67 -15.60
C LEU A 149 0.71 2.26 -14.48
N ASN A 150 0.11 3.12 -13.66
CA ASN A 150 0.75 3.62 -12.45
C ASN A 150 0.92 2.48 -11.43
N HIS A 151 2.15 1.97 -11.27
CA HIS A 151 2.45 0.82 -10.40
C HIS A 151 2.38 1.13 -8.91
N ARG A 152 2.57 2.39 -8.50
CA ARG A 152 2.63 2.76 -7.07
C ARG A 152 1.42 2.30 -6.27
N PRO A 153 0.15 2.57 -6.67
CA PRO A 153 -1.01 2.05 -5.97
C PRO A 153 -1.11 0.52 -6.03
N LEU A 154 -0.67 -0.12 -7.12
CA LEU A 154 -0.68 -1.59 -7.26
C LEU A 154 0.29 -2.25 -6.28
N THR A 155 1.55 -1.79 -6.25
CA THR A 155 2.58 -2.26 -5.32
C THR A 155 2.14 -2.04 -3.87
N ALA A 156 1.61 -0.86 -3.58
CA ALA A 156 1.12 -0.50 -2.24
C ALA A 156 0.00 -1.44 -1.77
N ALA A 157 -1.00 -1.67 -2.61
CA ALA A 157 -2.14 -2.52 -2.32
C ALA A 157 -1.74 -4.00 -2.17
N LEU A 158 -0.87 -4.48 -3.05
CA LEU A 158 -0.29 -5.82 -2.98
C LEU A 158 0.49 -6.02 -1.67
N THR A 159 1.36 -5.08 -1.33
CA THR A 159 2.22 -5.17 -0.13
C THR A 159 1.35 -5.13 1.13
N ALA A 160 0.32 -4.28 1.15
CA ALA A 160 -0.64 -4.24 2.25
C ALA A 160 -1.42 -5.56 2.37
N GLY A 161 -1.90 -6.11 1.26
CA GLY A 161 -2.57 -7.40 1.22
C GLY A 161 -1.69 -8.53 1.75
N LEU A 162 -0.41 -8.55 1.40
CA LEU A 162 0.57 -9.54 1.88
C LEU A 162 0.82 -9.43 3.38
N LEU A 163 1.04 -8.21 3.88
CA LEU A 163 1.42 -8.01 5.27
C LEU A 163 0.26 -8.11 6.25
N LYS A 164 -0.96 -7.75 5.84
CA LYS A 164 -2.13 -7.70 6.73
C LYS A 164 -2.40 -9.03 7.47
N PRO A 165 -2.40 -10.21 6.82
CA PRO A 165 -2.52 -11.50 7.51
C PRO A 165 -1.38 -11.79 8.50
N LEU A 166 -0.20 -11.22 8.27
CA LEU A 166 1.01 -11.48 9.08
C LEU A 166 1.13 -10.59 10.31
N VAL A 167 0.59 -9.36 10.25
CA VAL A 167 0.71 -8.36 11.33
C VAL A 167 -0.61 -8.13 12.09
N GLY A 168 -1.72 -8.65 11.58
CA GLY A 168 -3.06 -8.46 12.14
C GLY A 168 -3.81 -7.24 11.57
N ASP A 169 -5.13 -7.24 11.76
CA ASP A 169 -6.00 -6.17 11.28
C ASP A 169 -5.62 -4.81 11.88
N GLY A 170 -5.53 -3.79 11.03
CA GLY A 170 -5.13 -2.44 11.42
C GLY A 170 -3.62 -2.23 11.58
N GLY A 171 -2.80 -3.29 11.48
CA GLY A 171 -1.34 -3.17 11.61
C GLY A 171 -0.64 -2.49 10.41
N VAL A 172 -1.25 -2.55 9.22
CA VAL A 172 -0.78 -1.89 8.00
C VAL A 172 -1.96 -1.50 7.09
N ASN A 173 -1.71 -0.55 6.21
CA ASN A 173 -2.61 -0.13 5.12
C ASN A 173 -1.79 0.16 3.85
N MET A 174 -2.45 0.48 2.73
CA MET A 174 -1.74 0.74 1.45
C MET A 174 -0.68 1.85 1.55
N VAL A 175 -0.91 2.81 2.44
CA VAL A 175 0.00 3.93 2.74
C VAL A 175 1.29 3.46 3.41
N SER A 176 1.16 2.68 4.48
CA SER A 176 2.26 2.33 5.38
C SER A 176 2.97 1.04 4.97
N ALA A 177 2.28 0.14 4.26
CA ALA A 177 2.78 -1.21 4.01
C ALA A 177 4.14 -1.25 3.29
N PRO A 178 4.43 -0.48 2.23
CA PRO A 178 5.75 -0.49 1.59
C PRO A 178 6.87 -0.01 2.52
N LEU A 179 6.60 0.97 3.38
CA LEU A 179 7.58 1.47 4.35
C LEU A 179 7.82 0.43 5.45
N VAL A 180 6.75 -0.09 6.05
CA VAL A 180 6.81 -1.11 7.10
C VAL A 180 7.50 -2.38 6.61
N ALA A 181 7.26 -2.79 5.35
CA ALA A 181 7.97 -3.90 4.73
C ALA A 181 9.50 -3.65 4.72
N ARG A 182 9.94 -2.48 4.25
CA ARG A 182 11.36 -2.12 4.17
C ARG A 182 12.00 -2.00 5.55
N GLU A 183 11.32 -1.42 6.53
CA GLU A 183 11.79 -1.33 7.92
C GLU A 183 11.95 -2.70 8.56
N ARG A 184 11.16 -3.69 8.14
CA ARG A 184 11.29 -5.10 8.54
C ARG A 184 12.30 -5.89 7.70
N GLY A 185 13.07 -5.21 6.84
CA GLY A 185 14.10 -5.85 6.01
C GLY A 185 13.55 -6.60 4.79
N VAL A 186 12.27 -6.43 4.43
CA VAL A 186 11.71 -7.02 3.21
C VAL A 186 12.16 -6.21 2.00
N HIS A 187 12.91 -6.85 1.11
CA HIS A 187 13.27 -6.26 -0.17
C HIS A 187 12.07 -6.25 -1.12
N ILE A 188 11.76 -5.10 -1.73
CA ILE A 188 10.69 -4.96 -2.73
C ILE A 188 11.33 -4.67 -4.09
N ALA A 189 11.08 -5.54 -5.06
CA ALA A 189 11.48 -5.36 -6.46
C ALA A 189 10.25 -5.32 -7.37
N GLU A 190 10.31 -4.48 -8.41
CA GLU A 190 9.28 -4.36 -9.43
C GLU A 190 9.91 -4.56 -10.81
N THR A 191 9.29 -5.40 -11.63
CA THR A 191 9.78 -5.74 -12.97
C THR A 191 8.65 -5.55 -13.97
N ARG A 192 8.87 -4.74 -15.01
CA ARG A 192 7.97 -4.64 -16.17
C ARG A 192 8.42 -5.63 -17.25
N LYS A 193 7.49 -6.40 -17.81
CA LYS A 193 7.75 -7.30 -18.94
C LYS A 193 6.70 -7.09 -20.03
N ASP A 194 7.13 -7.23 -21.29
CA ASP A 194 6.18 -7.27 -22.41
C ASP A 194 5.31 -8.54 -22.34
N ALA A 195 4.16 -8.53 -23.01
CA ALA A 195 3.21 -9.64 -23.00
C ALA A 195 3.86 -10.95 -23.46
N GLN A 196 3.70 -12.01 -22.67
CA GLN A 196 4.26 -13.33 -22.93
C GLN A 196 3.30 -14.43 -22.48
N GLY A 197 3.25 -15.53 -23.24
CA GLY A 197 2.43 -16.69 -22.91
C GLY A 197 0.96 -16.53 -23.33
N ALA A 198 0.06 -17.22 -22.62
CA ALA A 198 -1.35 -17.34 -22.97
C ALA A 198 -2.22 -16.15 -22.54
N PHE A 199 -1.73 -15.29 -21.64
CA PHE A 199 -2.48 -14.15 -21.10
C PHE A 199 -1.84 -12.84 -21.55
N GLY A 200 -2.66 -11.94 -22.10
CA GLY A 200 -2.21 -10.67 -22.66
C GLY A 200 -1.70 -9.67 -21.62
N SER A 201 -2.24 -9.69 -20.41
CA SER A 201 -1.72 -8.90 -19.29
C SER A 201 -1.99 -9.57 -17.95
N TYR A 202 -1.07 -9.51 -16.99
CA TYR A 202 -1.24 -10.08 -15.66
C TYR A 202 -0.24 -9.49 -14.65
N ILE A 203 -0.56 -9.62 -13.36
CA ILE A 203 0.36 -9.33 -12.25
C ILE A 203 0.83 -10.67 -11.68
N ARG A 204 2.14 -10.80 -11.46
CA ARG A 204 2.74 -11.93 -10.73
C ARG A 204 3.41 -11.42 -9.48
N LEU A 205 3.06 -12.01 -8.35
CA LEU A 205 3.77 -11.84 -7.09
C LEU A 205 4.68 -13.04 -6.86
N ILE A 206 5.95 -12.78 -6.57
CA ILE A 206 6.92 -13.76 -6.13
C ILE A 206 7.30 -13.39 -4.70
N VAL A 207 7.10 -14.30 -3.76
CA VAL A 207 7.44 -14.12 -2.34
C VAL A 207 8.59 -15.06 -2.01
N THR A 208 9.66 -14.49 -1.48
CA THR A 208 10.81 -15.21 -0.95
C THR A 208 10.78 -15.15 0.57
N THR A 209 10.92 -16.32 1.17
CA THR A 209 11.04 -16.53 2.61
C THR A 209 12.39 -17.18 2.89
N GLU A 210 12.76 -17.34 4.16
CA GLU A 210 14.00 -18.03 4.55
C GLU A 210 14.10 -19.47 4.02
N SER A 211 12.97 -20.14 3.77
CA SER A 211 12.94 -21.56 3.40
C SER A 211 12.59 -21.81 1.93
N GLN A 212 11.89 -20.90 1.26
CA GLN A 212 11.34 -21.14 -0.07
C GLN A 212 10.98 -19.85 -0.82
N THR A 213 10.90 -19.98 -2.14
CA THR A 213 10.32 -18.97 -3.04
C THR A 213 9.05 -19.53 -3.68
N ARG A 214 7.96 -18.77 -3.65
CA ARG A 214 6.67 -19.15 -4.26
C ARG A 214 6.15 -17.99 -5.10
N SER A 215 5.38 -18.32 -6.13
CA SER A 215 4.73 -17.32 -6.98
C SER A 215 3.22 -17.54 -7.09
N VAL A 216 2.50 -16.44 -7.26
CA VAL A 216 1.08 -16.42 -7.59
C VAL A 216 0.86 -15.36 -8.67
N ALA A 217 0.02 -15.65 -9.65
CA ALA A 217 -0.31 -14.70 -10.70
C ALA A 217 -1.82 -14.65 -10.92
N GLY A 218 -2.27 -13.46 -11.32
CA GLY A 218 -3.66 -13.22 -11.67
C GLY A 218 -3.80 -12.15 -12.73
N THR A 219 -4.98 -12.11 -13.34
CA THR A 219 -5.33 -11.19 -14.42
C THR A 219 -6.75 -10.66 -14.23
N ILE A 220 -7.11 -9.66 -15.04
CA ILE A 220 -8.46 -9.11 -15.15
C ILE A 220 -9.06 -9.63 -16.45
N TYR A 221 -10.20 -10.33 -16.37
CA TYR A 221 -10.91 -10.82 -17.55
C TYR A 221 -11.77 -9.70 -18.17
N SER A 222 -12.39 -9.98 -19.32
CA SER A 222 -13.23 -9.01 -20.05
C SER A 222 -14.42 -8.49 -19.25
N ASP A 223 -14.86 -9.22 -18.22
CA ASP A 223 -15.90 -8.82 -17.26
C ASP A 223 -15.38 -7.88 -16.15
N ARG A 224 -14.11 -7.46 -16.23
CA ARG A 224 -13.39 -6.63 -15.26
C ARG A 224 -13.22 -7.28 -13.88
N LYS A 225 -13.40 -8.60 -13.78
CA LYS A 225 -13.21 -9.31 -12.51
C LYS A 225 -11.81 -9.92 -12.42
N PRO A 226 -11.21 -9.92 -11.22
CA PRO A 226 -9.94 -10.59 -11.00
C PRO A 226 -10.10 -12.12 -11.07
N ARG A 227 -9.05 -12.78 -11.58
CA ARG A 227 -8.90 -14.23 -11.62
C ARG A 227 -7.50 -14.63 -11.24
N PHE A 228 -7.36 -15.71 -10.47
CA PHE A 228 -6.10 -16.42 -10.36
C PHE A 228 -5.86 -17.20 -11.65
N ILE A 229 -4.65 -17.11 -12.18
CA ILE A 229 -4.24 -17.84 -13.40
C ILE A 229 -3.09 -18.83 -13.13
N GLN A 230 -2.36 -18.62 -12.03
CA GLN A 230 -1.23 -19.46 -11.68
C GLN A 230 -0.93 -19.41 -10.18
N ILE A 231 -0.65 -20.56 -9.59
CA ILE A 231 -0.16 -20.67 -8.20
C ILE A 231 1.01 -21.67 -8.20
N LYS A 232 2.15 -21.31 -7.60
CA LYS A 232 3.39 -22.12 -7.59
C LYS A 232 3.84 -22.56 -9.00
N GLY A 233 3.64 -21.72 -10.00
CA GLY A 233 3.95 -22.07 -11.39
C GLY A 233 2.94 -23.03 -12.05
N ILE A 234 1.96 -23.56 -11.30
CA ILE A 234 0.91 -24.43 -11.83
C ILE A 234 -0.24 -23.57 -12.35
N GLY A 235 -0.61 -23.76 -13.62
CA GLY A 235 -1.75 -23.08 -14.23
C GLY A 235 -3.08 -23.58 -13.68
N LEU A 236 -3.98 -22.64 -13.37
CA LEU A 236 -5.36 -22.89 -12.96
C LEU A 236 -6.17 -21.61 -13.19
N GLU A 237 -7.49 -21.71 -13.35
CA GLU A 237 -8.36 -20.53 -13.45
C GLU A 237 -9.36 -20.54 -12.29
N ALA A 238 -9.35 -19.49 -11.47
CA ALA A 238 -10.28 -19.38 -10.35
C ALA A 238 -10.72 -17.93 -10.08
N GLU A 239 -12.03 -17.75 -9.89
CA GLU A 239 -12.61 -16.53 -9.33
C GLU A 239 -12.40 -16.50 -7.82
N PRO A 240 -11.93 -15.39 -7.23
CA PRO A 240 -11.94 -15.25 -5.78
C PRO A 240 -13.37 -15.26 -5.24
N MET A 241 -13.61 -16.08 -4.22
CA MET A 241 -14.82 -16.01 -3.39
C MET A 241 -14.46 -15.57 -1.97
N PRO A 242 -15.42 -15.06 -1.18
CA PRO A 242 -15.17 -14.65 0.21
C PRO A 242 -14.53 -15.74 1.07
N PHE A 243 -14.89 -17.00 0.82
CA PHE A 243 -14.31 -18.18 1.48
C PHE A 243 -13.75 -19.12 0.44
N MET A 244 -12.47 -19.44 0.58
CA MET A 244 -11.77 -20.35 -0.31
C MET A 244 -11.03 -21.42 0.48
N LEU A 245 -10.91 -22.61 -0.08
CA LEU A 245 -10.05 -23.68 0.40
C LEU A 245 -8.92 -23.91 -0.59
N TYR A 246 -7.69 -23.69 -0.14
CA TYR A 246 -6.48 -23.98 -0.90
C TYR A 246 -5.84 -25.25 -0.39
N THR A 247 -5.49 -26.16 -1.31
CA THR A 247 -4.72 -27.36 -0.98
C THR A 247 -3.55 -27.54 -1.95
N THR A 248 -2.45 -28.06 -1.42
CA THR A 248 -1.41 -28.72 -2.24
C THR A 248 -1.52 -30.21 -2.02
N ASN A 249 -1.45 -30.98 -3.08
CA ASN A 249 -1.64 -32.42 -3.05
C ASN A 249 -0.78 -33.14 -4.09
N THR A 250 -0.73 -34.46 -3.98
CA THR A 250 -0.14 -35.32 -5.03
C THR A 250 -1.25 -35.76 -6.00
N ASP A 251 -1.00 -35.69 -7.31
CA ASP A 251 -1.96 -36.09 -8.35
C ASP A 251 -2.10 -37.62 -8.44
N THR A 252 -2.89 -38.21 -7.55
CA THR A 252 -3.18 -39.65 -7.55
C THR A 252 -4.65 -39.93 -7.85
N PRO A 253 -4.98 -41.04 -8.55
CA PRO A 253 -6.36 -41.44 -8.78
C PRO A 253 -7.19 -41.45 -7.49
N GLY A 254 -8.42 -40.93 -7.56
CA GLY A 254 -9.34 -40.87 -6.44
C GLY A 254 -9.24 -39.63 -5.54
N PHE A 255 -8.22 -38.78 -5.70
CA PHE A 255 -8.07 -37.57 -4.87
C PHE A 255 -9.29 -36.64 -4.90
N ILE A 256 -9.78 -36.28 -6.09
CA ILE A 256 -10.94 -35.37 -6.24
C ILE A 256 -12.17 -35.96 -5.54
N GLY A 257 -12.41 -37.26 -5.70
CA GLY A 257 -13.52 -37.96 -5.04
C GLY A 257 -13.35 -37.96 -3.52
N ALA A 258 -12.15 -38.29 -3.02
CA ALA A 258 -11.86 -38.29 -1.59
C ALA A 258 -12.06 -36.90 -0.95
N LEU A 259 -11.58 -35.84 -1.60
CA LEU A 259 -11.77 -34.46 -1.13
C LEU A 259 -13.25 -34.06 -1.14
N GLY A 260 -13.96 -34.32 -2.24
CA GLY A 260 -15.39 -34.02 -2.34
C GLY A 260 -16.23 -34.76 -1.31
N THR A 261 -16.00 -36.07 -1.12
CA THR A 261 -16.67 -36.86 -0.08
C THR A 261 -16.36 -36.34 1.32
N LYS A 262 -15.11 -35.97 1.59
CA LYS A 262 -14.72 -35.42 2.89
C LYS A 262 -15.41 -34.09 3.18
N LEU A 263 -15.44 -33.17 2.22
CA LEU A 263 -16.13 -31.89 2.35
C LEU A 263 -17.64 -32.08 2.54
N GLY A 264 -18.27 -32.97 1.77
CA GLY A 264 -19.69 -33.30 1.93
C GLY A 264 -20.01 -33.91 3.30
N ALA A 265 -19.14 -34.78 3.83
CA ALA A 265 -19.30 -35.35 5.17
C ALA A 265 -19.16 -34.29 6.29
N LEU A 266 -18.42 -33.22 6.04
CA LEU A 266 -18.28 -32.06 6.92
C LEU A 266 -19.37 -31.01 6.72
N GLY A 267 -20.32 -31.23 5.79
CA GLY A 267 -21.38 -30.29 5.47
C GLY A 267 -20.91 -29.05 4.70
N ILE A 268 -19.73 -29.07 4.09
CA ILE A 268 -19.16 -27.93 3.37
C ILE A 268 -19.57 -28.02 1.89
N ASN A 269 -20.37 -27.06 1.42
CA ASN A 269 -20.73 -26.96 0.02
C ASN A 269 -19.60 -26.35 -0.82
N ILE A 270 -19.42 -26.87 -2.04
CA ILE A 270 -18.43 -26.41 -3.01
C ILE A 270 -19.16 -25.59 -4.08
N ALA A 271 -18.89 -24.29 -4.15
CA ALA A 271 -19.44 -23.40 -5.15
C ALA A 271 -18.61 -23.40 -6.44
N THR A 272 -17.29 -23.44 -6.32
CA THR A 272 -16.36 -23.51 -7.46
C THR A 272 -15.22 -24.47 -7.17
N PHE A 273 -14.71 -25.12 -8.21
CA PHE A 273 -13.61 -26.07 -8.09
C PHE A 273 -12.62 -25.83 -9.23
N ALA A 274 -11.43 -25.32 -8.90
CA ALA A 274 -10.30 -25.23 -9.82
C ALA A 274 -9.22 -26.24 -9.44
N LEU A 275 -8.69 -26.94 -10.44
CA LEU A 275 -7.58 -27.88 -10.28
C LEU A 275 -6.48 -27.51 -11.26
N GLY A 276 -5.25 -27.50 -10.77
CA GLY A 276 -4.05 -27.44 -11.61
C GLY A 276 -3.08 -28.56 -11.23
N ARG A 277 -2.29 -29.04 -12.18
CA ARG A 277 -1.17 -29.96 -11.91
C ARG A 277 0.07 -29.53 -12.68
N ALA A 278 1.23 -29.70 -12.06
CA ALA A 278 2.51 -29.45 -12.73
C ALA A 278 2.76 -30.51 -13.81
N GLU A 279 2.63 -31.79 -13.43
CA GLU A 279 2.90 -32.95 -14.26
C GLU A 279 2.09 -34.16 -13.78
N LYS A 280 1.98 -35.19 -14.62
CA LYS A 280 1.20 -36.39 -14.30
C LYS A 280 1.83 -37.11 -13.10
N SER A 281 1.03 -37.38 -12.07
CA SER A 281 1.48 -38.00 -10.80
C SER A 281 2.41 -37.13 -9.96
N GLY A 282 2.54 -35.84 -10.30
CA GLY A 282 3.36 -34.87 -9.58
C GLY A 282 2.56 -34.05 -8.57
N GLU A 283 3.04 -32.83 -8.32
CA GLU A 283 2.34 -31.86 -7.48
C GLU A 283 1.11 -31.27 -8.20
N ALA A 284 0.02 -31.17 -7.45
CA ALA A 284 -1.22 -30.55 -7.88
C ALA A 284 -1.76 -29.59 -6.82
N ILE A 285 -2.64 -28.72 -7.27
CA ILE A 285 -3.34 -27.73 -6.46
C ILE A 285 -4.83 -27.91 -6.71
N ALA A 286 -5.60 -28.05 -5.64
CA ALA A 286 -7.03 -27.81 -5.67
C ALA A 286 -7.33 -26.48 -4.97
N PHE A 287 -8.08 -25.63 -5.65
CA PHE A 287 -8.46 -24.31 -5.18
C PHE A 287 -9.97 -24.14 -5.34
N LEU A 288 -10.68 -24.16 -4.22
CA LEU A 288 -12.13 -24.29 -4.18
C LEU A 288 -12.75 -23.03 -3.57
N GLY A 289 -13.82 -22.53 -4.18
CA GLY A 289 -14.75 -21.62 -3.51
C GLY A 289 -15.79 -22.41 -2.74
N VAL A 290 -16.01 -22.02 -1.49
CA VAL A 290 -16.98 -22.65 -0.59
C VAL A 290 -17.94 -21.59 -0.07
N ASP A 291 -19.16 -21.99 0.29
CA ASP A 291 -20.21 -21.04 0.69
C ASP A 291 -19.98 -20.43 2.07
N GLU A 292 -19.23 -21.12 2.92
CA GLU A 292 -19.02 -20.75 4.33
C GLU A 292 -17.55 -20.93 4.74
N ALA A 293 -17.16 -20.25 5.82
CA ALA A 293 -15.82 -20.35 6.35
C ALA A 293 -15.50 -21.78 6.84
N VAL A 294 -14.37 -22.34 6.39
CA VAL A 294 -13.90 -23.64 6.85
C VAL A 294 -13.28 -23.51 8.23
N GLY A 295 -13.94 -24.06 9.25
CA GLY A 295 -13.45 -24.07 10.63
C GLY A 295 -12.15 -24.87 10.80
N GLN A 296 -11.41 -24.61 11.88
CA GLN A 296 -10.12 -25.26 12.14
C GLN A 296 -10.21 -26.78 12.27
N ASP A 297 -11.28 -27.29 12.91
CA ASP A 297 -11.49 -28.74 13.06
C ASP A 297 -11.74 -29.41 11.70
N ALA A 298 -12.57 -28.78 10.86
CA ALA A 298 -12.82 -29.24 9.49
C ALA A 298 -11.54 -29.21 8.65
N LEU A 299 -10.73 -28.15 8.78
CA LEU A 299 -9.46 -28.02 8.07
C LEU A 299 -8.46 -29.11 8.50
N ALA A 300 -8.38 -29.42 9.80
CA ALA A 300 -7.55 -30.50 10.33
C ALA A 300 -7.99 -31.88 9.80
N GLU A 301 -9.30 -32.11 9.70
CA GLU A 301 -9.87 -33.32 9.11
C GLU A 301 -9.56 -33.45 7.62
N ILE A 302 -9.61 -32.35 6.87
CA ILE A 302 -9.22 -32.31 5.45
C ILE A 302 -7.72 -32.61 5.31
N ALA A 303 -6.87 -31.98 6.13
CA ALA A 303 -5.42 -32.17 6.10
C ALA A 303 -4.96 -33.61 6.38
N ARG A 304 -5.81 -34.45 6.99
CA ARG A 304 -5.55 -35.89 7.22
C ARG A 304 -5.70 -36.75 5.97
N LEU A 305 -6.23 -36.22 4.86
CA LEU A 305 -6.29 -36.97 3.60
C LEU A 305 -4.87 -37.30 3.13
N PRO A 306 -4.53 -38.58 2.84
CA PRO A 306 -3.16 -39.00 2.55
C PRO A 306 -2.47 -38.25 1.40
N GLN A 307 -3.27 -37.75 0.45
CA GLN A 307 -2.77 -37.04 -0.72
C GLN A 307 -2.42 -35.57 -0.44
N ILE A 308 -2.96 -34.98 0.64
CA ILE A 308 -2.83 -33.55 0.95
C ILE A 308 -1.50 -33.31 1.68
N ARG A 309 -0.75 -32.32 1.18
CA ARG A 309 0.49 -31.84 1.79
C ARG A 309 0.28 -30.56 2.60
N GLN A 310 -0.61 -29.69 2.14
CA GLN A 310 -1.00 -28.48 2.84
C GLN A 310 -2.48 -28.20 2.55
N ALA A 311 -3.21 -27.75 3.58
CA ALA A 311 -4.56 -27.21 3.44
C ALA A 311 -4.64 -25.86 4.16
N LYS A 312 -5.23 -24.86 3.53
CA LYS A 312 -5.45 -23.52 4.08
C LYS A 312 -6.87 -23.07 3.78
N ALA A 313 -7.60 -22.68 4.82
CA ALA A 313 -8.80 -21.87 4.66
C ALA A 313 -8.37 -20.42 4.42
N LEU A 314 -8.85 -19.81 3.35
CA LEU A 314 -8.54 -18.44 2.97
C LEU A 314 -9.80 -17.57 3.00
N ARG A 315 -9.59 -16.28 3.26
CA ARG A 315 -10.62 -15.25 3.22
C ARG A 315 -10.17 -14.05 2.38
N PHE A 316 -11.06 -13.54 1.54
CA PHE A 316 -10.82 -12.36 0.71
C PHE A 316 -11.80 -11.24 1.05
#